data_AF-A0A1M5MPZ9-F1
#
_entry.id   AF-A0A1M5MPZ9-F1
#
_cell.length_a   1.000
_cell.length_b   1.000
_cell.length_c   1.000
_cell.angle_alpha   90.00
_cell.angle_beta   90.00
_cell.angle_gamma   90.00
#
_symmetry.space_group_name_H-M   'P 1'
#
loop_
_entity.id
_entity.type
_entity.pdbx_description
1 polymer ?
#
loop_
_entity_poly.entity_id
_entity_poly.type
_entity_poly.pdbx_seq_one_letter_code
_entity_poly.pdbx_strand_id
1 'polypeptide(L)'
;MTAKSAADRQRDKRERDRLAEEQRLARLLSRSIKLDLFKGTDAKLVELMKQAGIDEPQDFITRVIHGAHRLSQQAPAVYTDLVRTP
;
A
#
# COMPACT_ATOMS: atom_id res chain seq x y z
N MET A 1 19.61 40.17 2.71
CA MET A 1 18.99 38.83 2.59
C MET A 1 17.53 39.03 2.24
N THR A 2 17.13 38.68 1.02
CA THR A 2 15.74 38.80 0.54
C THR A 2 14.86 37.78 1.25
N ALA A 3 13.74 38.24 1.82
CA ALA A 3 12.81 37.38 2.52
C ALA A 3 12.14 36.39 1.54
N LYS A 4 12.19 35.09 1.84
CA LYS A 4 11.51 34.06 1.04
C LYS A 4 10.03 34.38 0.89
N SER A 5 9.51 34.27 -0.33
CA SER A 5 8.08 34.48 -0.59
C SER A 5 7.25 33.43 0.16
N ALA A 6 5.95 33.70 0.36
CA ALA A 6 5.05 32.73 0.98
C ALA A 6 4.95 31.43 0.14
N ALA A 7 5.07 31.54 -1.19
CA ALA A 7 5.09 30.41 -2.09
C ALA A 7 6.34 29.54 -1.91
N ASP A 8 7.51 30.15 -1.73
CA ASP A 8 8.77 29.44 -1.49
C ASP A 8 8.74 28.73 -0.14
N ARG A 9 8.22 29.39 0.91
CA ARG A 9 8.04 28.76 2.23
C ARG A 9 7.11 27.55 2.19
N GLN A 10 6.05 27.59 1.38
CA GLN A 10 5.12 26.47 1.24
C GLN A 10 5.70 25.33 0.38
N ARG A 11 6.59 25.62 -0.57
CA ARG A 11 7.35 24.59 -1.30
C ARG A 11 8.35 23.91 -0.37
N ASP A 12 9.14 24.69 0.36
CA ASP A 12 10.11 24.19 1.35
C ASP A 12 9.43 23.37 2.46
N LYS A 13 8.21 23.73 2.84
CA LYS A 13 7.42 22.95 3.81
C LYS A 13 6.99 21.60 3.21
N ARG A 14 6.41 21.59 2.01
CA ARG A 14 5.98 20.36 1.33
C ARG A 14 7.14 19.41 1.04
N GLU A 15 8.31 19.96 0.70
CA GLU A 15 9.52 19.18 0.47
C GLU A 15 10.03 18.53 1.77
N ARG A 16 10.03 19.28 2.88
CA ARG A 16 10.35 18.73 4.21
C ARG A 16 9.33 17.68 4.66
N ASP A 17 8.05 17.91 4.43
CA ASP A 17 6.99 16.97 4.79
C ASP A 17 7.11 15.67 3.98
N ARG A 18 7.43 15.76 2.68
CA ARG A 18 7.72 14.60 1.81
C ARG A 18 8.97 13.84 2.28
N LEU A 19 10.08 14.54 2.55
CA LEU A 19 11.31 13.94 3.07
C LEU A 19 11.09 13.27 4.42
N ALA A 20 10.28 13.87 5.30
CA ALA A 20 9.94 13.29 6.59
C ALA A 20 9.11 12.01 6.44
N GLU A 21 8.15 11.99 5.50
CA GLU A 21 7.37 10.78 5.21
C GLU A 21 8.23 9.70 4.57
N GLU A 22 9.13 10.04 3.63
CA GLU A 22 10.10 9.09 3.05
C GLU A 22 11.02 8.49 4.11
N GLN A 23 11.54 9.31 5.04
CA GLN A 23 12.38 8.83 6.15
C GLN A 23 11.59 7.97 7.14
N ARG A 24 10.33 8.33 7.41
CA ARG A 24 9.42 7.55 8.26
C ARG A 24 9.11 6.20 7.62
N LEU A 25 8.79 6.18 6.33
CA LEU A 25 8.58 4.97 5.56
C LEU A 25 9.84 4.11 5.54
N ALA A 26 11.02 4.69 5.28
CA ALA A 26 12.29 3.96 5.29
C ALA A 26 12.61 3.29 6.65
N ARG A 27 12.22 3.92 7.77
CA ARG A 27 12.37 3.34 9.12
C ARG A 27 11.37 2.22 9.41
N LEU A 28 10.17 2.27 8.82
CA LEU A 28 9.08 1.33 9.07
C LEU A 28 9.04 0.18 8.05
N LEU A 29 9.66 0.35 6.90
CA LEU A 29 9.74 -0.65 5.84
C LEU A 29 10.66 -1.79 6.26
N SER A 30 10.06 -2.95 6.57
CA SER A 30 10.81 -4.19 6.77
C SER A 30 11.38 -4.74 5.46
N ARG A 31 10.64 -4.58 4.35
CA ARG A 31 11.02 -5.05 3.00
C ARG A 31 10.16 -4.38 1.93
N SER A 32 10.64 -4.37 0.69
CA SER A 32 9.87 -4.04 -0.51
C SER A 32 9.65 -5.30 -1.35
N ILE A 33 8.45 -5.45 -1.91
CA ILE A 33 8.07 -6.57 -2.77
C ILE A 33 7.70 -5.98 -4.14
N LYS A 34 8.42 -6.40 -5.18
CA LYS A 34 8.08 -6.07 -6.57
C LYS A 34 7.29 -7.22 -7.16
N LEU A 35 6.12 -6.92 -7.74
CA LEU A 35 5.23 -7.90 -8.34
C LEU A 35 4.93 -7.50 -9.77
N ASP A 36 5.25 -8.38 -10.71
CA ASP A 36 4.86 -8.22 -12.11
C ASP A 36 3.47 -8.86 -12.29
N LEU A 37 2.48 -8.06 -12.71
CA LEU A 37 1.12 -8.51 -12.91
C LEU A 37 0.84 -8.76 -14.39
N PHE A 38 0.44 -9.98 -14.74
CA PHE A 38 -0.11 -10.27 -16.06
C PHE A 38 -1.51 -9.66 -16.19
N LYS A 39 -1.93 -9.36 -17.42
CA LYS A 39 -3.19 -8.65 -17.72
C LYS A 39 -4.41 -9.22 -16.99
N GLY A 40 -4.54 -10.55 -16.92
CA GLY A 40 -5.67 -11.19 -16.23
C GLY A 40 -5.64 -10.98 -14.72
N THR A 41 -4.45 -10.98 -14.11
CA THR A 41 -4.28 -10.74 -12.68
C THR A 41 -4.51 -9.27 -12.33
N ASP A 42 -4.04 -8.35 -13.18
CA ASP A 42 -4.25 -6.91 -13.01
C ASP A 42 -5.74 -6.55 -13.08
N ALA A 43 -6.49 -7.11 -14.04
CA ALA A 43 -7.93 -6.91 -14.13
C ALA A 43 -8.67 -7.35 -12.86
N LYS A 44 -8.33 -8.51 -12.30
CA LYS A 44 -8.87 -9.00 -11.03
C LYS A 44 -8.52 -8.08 -9.86
N LEU A 45 -7.28 -7.57 -9.82
CA LEU A 45 -6.86 -6.63 -8.79
C LEU A 45 -7.71 -5.35 -8.83
N VAL A 46 -7.91 -4.76 -10.01
CA VAL A 46 -8.72 -3.56 -10.21
C VAL A 46 -10.18 -3.80 -9.78
N GLU A 47 -10.75 -4.96 -10.14
CA GLU A 47 -12.11 -5.32 -9.73
C GLU A 47 -12.25 -5.43 -8.21
N LEU A 48 -11.31 -6.11 -7.54
CA LEU A 48 -11.33 -6.26 -6.08
C LEU A 48 -11.11 -4.93 -5.36
N MET A 49 -10.21 -4.10 -5.86
CA MET A 49 -9.98 -2.73 -5.36
C MET A 49 -11.26 -1.89 -5.44
N LYS A 50 -11.97 -1.94 -6.58
CA LYS A 50 -13.25 -1.26 -6.76
C LYS A 50 -14.32 -1.77 -5.79
N GLN A 51 -14.41 -3.09 -5.59
CA GLN A 51 -15.36 -3.69 -4.65
C GLN A 51 -15.07 -3.27 -3.20
N ALA A 52 -13.80 -3.17 -2.83
CA ALA A 52 -13.38 -2.75 -1.50
C ALA A 52 -13.44 -1.22 -1.30
N GLY A 53 -13.62 -0.44 -2.36
CA GLY A 53 -13.55 1.03 -2.32
C GLY A 53 -12.15 1.54 -1.99
N ILE A 54 -11.10 0.86 -2.48
CA ILE A 54 -9.70 1.19 -2.22
C ILE A 54 -9.02 1.50 -3.55
N ASP A 55 -8.51 2.72 -3.71
CA ASP A 55 -7.92 3.19 -4.97
C ASP A 55 -6.40 2.96 -5.05
N GLU A 56 -5.75 2.62 -3.93
CA GLU A 56 -4.31 2.37 -3.87
C GLU A 56 -4.00 0.86 -3.79
N PRO A 57 -3.29 0.28 -4.78
CA PRO A 57 -2.95 -1.15 -4.76
C PRO A 57 -2.16 -1.56 -3.51
N GLN A 58 -1.27 -0.69 -3.03
CA GLN A 58 -0.47 -0.96 -1.83
C GLN A 58 -1.35 -1.06 -0.57
N ASP A 59 -2.33 -0.16 -0.39
CA ASP A 59 -3.29 -0.27 0.72
C ASP A 59 -4.12 -1.55 0.60
N PHE A 60 -4.63 -1.84 -0.59
CA PHE A 60 -5.42 -3.04 -0.85
C PHE A 60 -4.66 -4.33 -0.48
N ILE A 61 -3.44 -4.49 -1.02
CA ILE A 61 -2.61 -5.68 -0.73
C ILE A 61 -2.25 -5.76 0.76
N THR A 62 -1.95 -4.63 1.40
CA THR A 62 -1.66 -4.59 2.85
C THR A 62 -2.84 -5.11 3.66
N ARG A 63 -4.07 -4.68 3.34
CA ARG A 63 -5.28 -5.16 4.03
C ARG A 63 -5.58 -6.62 3.73
N VAL A 64 -5.36 -7.08 2.51
CA VAL A 64 -5.50 -8.51 2.16
C VAL A 64 -4.55 -9.36 2.99
N ILE A 65 -3.28 -8.96 3.15
CA ILE A 65 -2.31 -9.69 4.00
C ILE A 65 -2.80 -9.76 5.44
N HIS A 66 -3.24 -8.64 6.03
CA HIS A 66 -3.78 -8.63 7.39
C HIS A 66 -5.05 -9.47 7.54
N GLY A 67 -5.95 -9.41 6.55
CA GLY A 67 -7.18 -10.20 6.51
C GLY A 67 -6.90 -11.69 6.40
N ALA A 68 -6.00 -12.09 5.50
CA ALA A 68 -5.57 -13.47 5.34
C ALA A 68 -4.89 -14.01 6.60
N HIS A 69 -4.05 -13.20 7.26
CA HIS A 69 -3.46 -13.58 8.55
C HIS A 69 -4.55 -13.80 9.62
N ARG A 70 -5.52 -12.88 9.74
CA ARG A 70 -6.64 -13.05 10.68
C ARG A 70 -7.45 -14.32 10.36
N LEU A 71 -7.74 -14.57 9.08
CA LEU A 71 -8.46 -15.75 8.63
C LEU A 71 -7.70 -17.04 8.98
N SER A 72 -6.37 -17.05 8.84
CA SER A 72 -5.54 -18.20 9.22
C SER A 72 -5.68 -18.58 10.70
N GLN A 73 -5.96 -17.60 11.58
CA GLN A 73 -6.15 -17.84 13.01
C GLN A 73 -7.59 -18.25 13.34
N GLN A 74 -8.57 -17.67 12.65
CA GLN A 74 -9.99 -17.86 12.97
C GLN A 74 -10.63 -19.05 12.25
N ALA A 75 -10.20 -19.33 11.02
CA ALA A 75 -10.73 -20.40 10.17
C ALA A 75 -9.61 -21.01 9.30
N PRO A 76 -8.73 -21.85 9.88
CA PRO A 76 -7.56 -22.39 9.19
C PRO A 76 -7.89 -23.21 7.93
N ALA A 77 -9.01 -23.94 7.93
CA ALA A 77 -9.47 -24.69 6.75
C ALA A 77 -9.81 -23.76 5.59
N VAL A 78 -10.59 -22.71 5.85
CA VAL A 78 -10.96 -21.70 4.83
C VAL A 78 -9.72 -20.97 4.30
N TYR A 79 -8.78 -20.62 5.19
CA TYR A 79 -7.50 -20.05 4.77
C TYR A 79 -6.71 -21.02 3.86
N THR A 80 -6.69 -22.32 4.19
CA THR A 80 -5.99 -23.33 3.40
C THR A 80 -6.57 -23.43 2.00
N ASP A 81 -7.89 -23.40 1.87
CA ASP A 81 -8.56 -23.44 0.56
C ASP A 81 -8.29 -22.16 -0.24
N LEU A 82 -8.32 -21.00 0.40
CA LEU A 82 -8.03 -19.70 -0.22
C LEU A 82 -6.64 -19.67 -0.88
N VAL A 83 -5.61 -20.19 -0.22
CA VAL A 83 -4.22 -20.10 -0.73
C VAL A 83 -3.83 -21.24 -1.67
N ARG A 84 -4.61 -22.32 -1.73
CA ARG A 84 -4.35 -23.49 -2.61
C ARG A 84 -5.10 -23.42 -3.94
N THR A 85 -6.08 -22.55 -4.07
CA THR A 85 -6.85 -22.38 -5.30
C THR A 85 -6.01 -21.59 -6.32
N PRO A 86 -5.77 -22.11 -7.54
CA PRO A 86 -5.01 -21.42 -8.58
C PRO A 86 -5.74 -20.21 -9.20
#